data_AF-A0A925MI93-F1
#
_entry.id   AF-A0A925MI93-F1
#
_cell.length_a   1.000
_cell.length_b   1.000
_cell.length_c   1.000
_cell.angle_alpha   90.00
_cell.angle_beta   90.00
_cell.angle_gamma   90.00
#
_symmetry.space_group_name_H-M   'P 1'
#
loop_
_entity.id
_entity.type
_entity.pdbx_description
1 polymer ?
#
loop_
_entity_poly.entity_id
_entity_poly.type
_entity_poly.pdbx_seq_one_letter_code
_entity_poly.pdbx_strand_id
1 'polypeptide(L)' 'LVVGDVLVFDDMAHYTMVKTTTFNGVKHPSIALLHTDGQIETVRVFGYADFRDRLS' A
#
# COMPACT_ATOMS: atom_id res chain seq x y z
N LEU A 1 6.17 -18.15 12.39
CA LEU A 1 5.91 -17.62 11.04
C LEU A 1 5.67 -18.78 10.10
N VAL A 2 4.50 -18.81 9.51
CA VAL A 2 4.09 -19.76 8.48
C VAL A 2 3.46 -19.01 7.30
N VAL A 3 3.31 -19.67 6.16
CA VAL A 3 2.66 -19.07 4.99
C VAL A 3 1.23 -18.67 5.35
N GLY A 4 0.89 -17.40 5.11
CA GLY A 4 -0.42 -16.82 5.42
C GLY A 4 -0.45 -15.93 6.67
N ASP A 5 0.59 -15.92 7.49
CA ASP A 5 0.67 -15.01 8.64
C ASP A 5 0.67 -13.54 8.18
N VAL A 6 -0.11 -12.70 8.86
CA VAL A 6 -0.11 -11.25 8.66
C VAL A 6 0.97 -10.62 9.52
N LEU A 7 1.83 -9.82 8.88
CA LEU A 7 2.84 -9.03 9.56
C LEU A 7 2.42 -7.56 9.61
N VAL A 8 2.53 -6.95 10.79
CA VAL A 8 2.26 -5.53 11.00
C VAL A 8 3.59 -4.82 11.24
N PHE A 9 3.85 -3.80 10.43
CA PHE A 9 5.00 -2.92 10.57
C PHE A 9 4.51 -1.58 11.09
N ASP A 10 4.79 -1.30 12.36
CA ASP A 10 4.43 -0.03 13.01
C ASP A 10 5.33 1.13 12.54
N ASP A 11 4.86 2.37 12.79
CA ASP A 11 5.56 3.62 12.45
C ASP A 11 5.90 3.80 10.95
N MET A 12 5.05 3.25 10.08
CA MET A 12 5.20 3.33 8.63
C MET A 12 4.44 4.50 7.99
N ALA A 13 3.94 5.47 8.75
CA ALA A 13 3.11 6.56 8.20
C ALA A 13 3.93 7.67 7.52
N HIS A 14 5.09 8.01 8.08
CA HIS A 14 5.89 9.16 7.65
C HIS A 14 7.04 8.73 6.73
N TYR A 15 7.29 9.51 5.68
CA TYR A 15 8.42 9.32 4.74
C TYR A 15 8.52 7.96 4.00
N THR A 16 7.51 7.11 4.14
CA THR A 16 7.38 5.83 3.42
C THR A 16 6.60 6.04 2.12
N MET A 17 5.29 6.34 2.21
CA MET A 17 4.37 6.46 1.08
C MET A 17 4.85 7.49 0.05
N VAL A 18 5.42 8.60 0.50
CA VAL A 18 5.97 9.68 -0.36
C VAL A 18 7.26 9.29 -1.10
N LYS A 19 7.88 8.16 -0.77
CA LYS A 19 9.11 7.64 -1.39
C LYS A 19 8.96 6.24 -1.97
N THR A 20 7.76 5.67 -1.96
CA THR A 20 7.50 4.36 -2.55
C THR A 20 7.72 4.35 -4.07
N THR A 21 8.10 3.19 -4.60
CA THR A 21 8.33 2.98 -6.04
C THR A 21 7.51 1.80 -6.55
N THR A 22 7.56 1.56 -7.86
CA THR A 22 7.03 0.36 -8.51
C THR A 22 8.15 -0.57 -8.98
N PHE A 23 9.26 -0.61 -8.23
CA PHE A 23 10.43 -1.42 -8.56
C PHE A 23 10.05 -2.90 -8.78
N ASN A 24 10.60 -3.50 -9.83
CA ASN A 24 10.27 -4.86 -10.29
C ASN A 24 8.78 -5.15 -10.56
N GLY A 25 7.94 -4.12 -10.70
CA GLY A 25 6.50 -4.31 -10.92
C GLY A 25 5.78 -4.96 -9.74
N VAL A 26 6.36 -4.92 -8.53
CA VAL A 26 5.71 -5.42 -7.32
C VAL A 26 4.42 -4.65 -7.08
N LYS A 27 3.36 -5.36 -6.66
CA LYS A 27 2.06 -4.75 -6.36
C LYS A 27 2.23 -3.64 -5.32
N HIS A 28 1.84 -2.43 -5.68
CA HIS A 28 1.91 -1.29 -4.78
C HIS A 28 0.84 -1.40 -3.68
N PRO A 29 1.17 -1.11 -2.41
CA PRO A 29 0.22 -1.21 -1.31
C PRO A 29 -0.93 -0.22 -1.49
N SER A 30 -2.15 -0.65 -1.16
CA SER A 30 -3.30 0.26 -1.09
C SER A 30 -3.19 1.16 0.13
N ILE A 31 -3.75 2.37 0.04
CA ILE A 31 -3.81 3.32 1.16
C ILE A 31 -5.22 3.24 1.74
N ALA A 32 -5.32 2.96 3.03
CA ALA A 32 -6.58 2.86 3.75
C ALA A 32 -6.52 3.60 5.08
N LEU A 33 -7.68 4.06 5.55
CA LEU A 33 -7.89 4.68 6.84
C LEU A 33 -8.73 3.76 7.71
N LEU A 34 -8.30 3.55 8.95
CA LEU A 34 -9.11 2.92 9.99
C LEU A 34 -9.79 4.03 10.80
N HIS A 35 -11.10 4.10 10.72
CA HIS A 35 -11.93 5.04 11.47
C HIS A 35 -12.06 4.62 12.93
N THR A 36 -12.44 5.56 13.80
CA THR A 36 -12.58 5.32 15.25
C THR A 36 -13.70 4.34 15.60
N ASP A 37 -14.67 4.14 14.70
CA ASP A 37 -15.74 3.15 14.81
C ASP A 37 -15.35 1.75 14.30
N GLY A 38 -14.10 1.60 13.82
CA GLY A 38 -13.56 0.35 13.30
C GLY A 38 -13.80 0.12 11.80
N GLN A 39 -14.47 1.04 11.09
CA GLN A 39 -14.57 0.93 9.63
C GLN A 39 -13.22 1.16 8.95
N ILE A 40 -12.94 0.38 7.91
CA ILE A 40 -11.80 0.57 7.03
C ILE A 40 -12.29 1.21 5.74
N GLU A 41 -11.82 2.43 5.46
CA GLU A 41 -12.03 3.12 4.20
C GLU A 41 -10.80 2.96 3.32
N THR A 42 -10.96 2.43 2.12
CA THR A 42 -9.85 2.39 1.14
C THR A 42 -9.82 3.70 0.35
N VAL A 43 -8.78 4.50 0.59
CA VAL A 43 -8.60 5.82 -0.05
C VAL A 43 -8.03 5.68 -1.47
N ARG A 44 -7.10 4.73 -1.67
CA ARG A 44 -6.50 4.49 -2.99
C ARG A 44 -6.11 3.04 -3.19
N VAL A 45 -6.53 2.50 -4.32
CA VAL A 45 -6.05 1.22 -4.86
C VAL A 45 -5.16 1.52 -6.06
N PHE A 46 -4.06 0.80 -6.17
CA PHE A 46 -3.15 0.91 -7.31
C PHE A 46 -3.32 -0.32 -8.22
N GLY A 47 -3.60 -0.07 -9.49
CA GLY A 47 -3.78 -1.10 -10.51
C GLY A 47 -2.62 -1.17 -11.48
N TYR A 48 -2.77 -2.03 -12.49
CA TYR A 48 -1.80 -2.16 -13.57
C TYR A 48 -1.61 -0.84 -14.35
N ALA A 49 -2.69 -0.06 -14.54
CA ALA A 49 -2.61 1.23 -15.22
C ALA A 49 -1.65 2.19 -14.50
N ASP A 50 -1.71 2.29 -13.16
CA ASP A 50 -0.79 3.12 -12.37
C ASP A 50 0.68 2.73 -12.56
N PHE A 51 0.95 1.43 -12.75
CA PHE A 51 2.29 0.94 -13.02
C PHE A 51 2.74 1.29 -14.44
N ARG A 52 1.92 0.98 -15.45
CA ARG A 52 2.21 1.24 -16.86
C ARG A 52 2.46 2.72 -17.11
N ASP A 53 1.57 3.57 -16.59
CA ASP A 53 1.58 5.01 -16.87
C ASP A 53 2.77 5.74 -16.22
N ARG A 54 3.54 5.06 -15.34
CA ARG A 54 4.82 5.58 -14.80
C ARG A 54 6.04 5.26 -15.67
N LEU A 55 5.89 4.40 -16.68
CA LEU A 55 6.99 3.92 -17.52
C LEU A 55 7.01 4.51 -18.93
N SER A 56 6.01 5.32 -19.30
CA SER A 56 5.81 5.88 -20.64
C SER A 56 5.50 7.37 -20.62
#